data_AF-A0AA45WL50-F1
#
_entry.id   AF-A0AA45WL50-F1
#
_cell.length_a   1.000
_cell.length_b   1.000
_cell.length_c   1.000
_cell.angle_alpha   90.00
_cell.angle_beta   90.00
_cell.angle_gamma   90.00
#
_symmetry.space_group_name_H-M   'P 1'
#
loop_
_entity.id
_entity.type
_entity.pdbx_description
1 polymer ?
#
loop_
_entity_poly.entity_id
_entity_poly.type
_entity_poly.pdbx_seq_one_letter_code
_entity_poly.pdbx_strand_id
1 'polypeptide(L)'
;MKRVYFKPSYQAVSVIDALTNAEIAKLKTVSEAVIYAIKNDYQIPAQAFNGEFIKTENGDFVYETEKGFELADGTLLLDVKRCHNCGYIAVSKEIIDEEQEPRECYVCIKCGWIEECTPEIPEIGEGD
;
A
#
# COMPACT_ATOMS: atom_id res chain seq x y z
N MET A 1 -0.11 -2.81 19.62
CA MET A 1 -0.95 -1.75 19.02
C MET A 1 -2.12 -2.42 18.30
N LYS A 2 -3.36 -1.92 18.41
CA LYS A 2 -4.49 -2.47 17.63
C LYS A 2 -4.47 -1.87 16.23
N ARG A 3 -4.63 -2.69 15.19
CA ARG A 3 -4.77 -2.23 13.79
C ARG A 3 -6.20 -1.86 13.51
N VAL A 4 -6.39 -0.76 12.80
CA VAL A 4 -7.71 -0.30 12.41
C VAL A 4 -7.75 0.18 10.98
N TYR A 5 -8.92 0.10 10.35
CA TYR A 5 -9.19 0.78 9.09
C TYR A 5 -10.43 1.67 9.19
N PHE A 6 -10.58 2.58 8.24
CA PHE A 6 -11.68 3.55 8.20
C PHE A 6 -12.75 3.09 7.21
N LYS A 7 -14.00 2.95 7.68
CA LYS A 7 -15.14 2.56 6.85
C LYS A 7 -16.13 3.72 6.69
N PRO A 8 -16.27 4.29 5.49
CA PRO A 8 -17.31 5.28 5.21
C PRO A 8 -18.72 4.66 5.26
N SER A 9 -19.68 5.43 5.72
CA SER A 9 -21.12 5.19 5.68
C SER A 9 -21.81 6.50 5.28
N TYR A 10 -23.12 6.46 4.96
CA TYR A 10 -23.89 7.55 4.34
C TYR A 10 -23.66 8.97 4.93
N GLN A 11 -23.28 9.10 6.20
CA GLN A 11 -22.96 10.39 6.85
C GLN A 11 -21.82 10.33 7.88
N ALA A 12 -21.06 9.24 7.92
CA ALA A 12 -20.08 9.03 8.99
C ALA A 12 -18.96 8.07 8.59
N VAL A 13 -17.88 8.08 9.35
CA VAL A 13 -16.74 7.17 9.25
C VAL A 13 -16.67 6.35 10.54
N SER A 14 -16.68 5.02 10.41
CA SER A 14 -16.39 4.10 11.52
C SER A 14 -14.90 3.76 11.52
N VAL A 15 -14.30 3.58 12.69
CA VAL A 15 -13.02 2.88 12.84
C VAL A 15 -13.34 1.41 13.08
N ILE A 16 -12.67 0.47 12.43
CA ILE A 16 -12.98 -0.97 12.60
C ILE A 16 -11.71 -1.69 12.97
N ASP A 17 -11.81 -2.62 13.91
CA ASP A 17 -10.71 -3.53 14.21
C ASP A 17 -10.35 -4.31 12.93
N ALA A 18 -9.10 -4.26 12.52
CA ALA A 18 -8.70 -4.85 11.25
C ALA A 18 -8.72 -6.39 11.28
N LEU A 19 -8.65 -6.99 12.47
CA LEU A 19 -8.61 -8.44 12.68
C LEU A 19 -9.97 -9.05 12.95
N THR A 20 -10.93 -8.24 13.44
CA THR A 20 -12.26 -8.71 13.85
C THR A 20 -13.35 -7.80 13.30
N ASN A 21 -14.57 -8.31 13.14
CA ASN A 21 -15.70 -7.50 12.62
C ASN A 21 -16.26 -6.46 13.63
N ALA A 22 -15.45 -6.00 14.57
CA ALA A 22 -15.86 -5.08 15.63
C ALA A 22 -15.72 -3.61 15.19
N GLU A 23 -16.81 -2.84 15.27
CA GLU A 23 -16.79 -1.40 15.04
C GLU A 23 -16.38 -0.64 16.31
N ILE A 24 -15.51 0.34 16.12
CA ILE A 24 -14.96 1.24 17.12
C ILE A 24 -15.35 2.66 16.70
N ALA A 25 -16.10 3.39 17.51
CA ALA A 25 -16.47 4.82 17.34
C ALA A 25 -16.98 5.30 15.95
N LYS A 26 -18.02 6.13 15.96
CA LYS A 26 -18.58 6.75 14.74
C LYS A 26 -18.25 8.24 14.70
N LEU A 27 -17.67 8.70 13.59
CA LEU A 27 -17.12 10.05 13.41
C LEU A 27 -17.64 10.70 12.13
N LYS A 28 -17.50 12.02 11.97
CA LYS A 28 -18.03 12.73 10.80
C LYS A 28 -17.07 12.74 9.62
N THR A 29 -15.77 12.73 9.88
CA THR A 29 -14.74 12.84 8.83
C THR A 29 -13.61 11.83 9.04
N VAL A 30 -12.84 11.57 7.98
CA VAL A 30 -11.63 10.73 8.07
C VAL A 30 -10.58 11.38 8.96
N SER A 31 -10.43 12.71 8.93
CA SER A 31 -9.50 13.43 9.81
C SER A 31 -9.83 13.23 11.29
N GLU A 32 -11.11 13.27 11.67
CA GLU A 32 -11.54 12.94 13.03
C GLU A 32 -11.16 11.49 13.40
N ALA A 33 -11.32 10.55 12.46
CA ALA A 33 -10.98 9.14 12.66
C ALA A 33 -9.48 8.90 12.84
N VAL A 34 -8.64 9.59 12.08
CA VAL A 34 -7.18 9.56 12.25
C VAL A 34 -6.80 10.13 13.62
N ILE A 35 -7.36 11.27 14.01
CA ILE A 35 -7.10 11.87 15.34
C ILE A 35 -7.52 10.92 16.45
N TYR A 36 -8.68 10.26 16.31
CA TYR A 36 -9.14 9.27 17.27
C TYR A 36 -8.19 8.07 17.36
N ALA A 37 -7.74 7.52 16.23
CA ALA A 37 -6.80 6.41 16.20
C ALA A 37 -5.47 6.75 16.88
N ILE A 38 -4.90 7.93 16.59
CA ILE A 38 -3.65 8.40 17.22
C ILE A 38 -3.82 8.56 18.73
N LYS A 39 -4.92 9.17 19.19
CA LYS A 39 -5.19 9.37 20.63
C LYS A 39 -5.36 8.06 21.41
N ASN A 40 -5.75 6.98 20.72
CA ASN A 40 -5.98 5.67 21.33
C ASN A 40 -4.83 4.68 21.03
N ASP A 41 -3.72 5.14 20.46
CA ASP A 41 -2.57 4.30 20.10
C ASP A 41 -2.97 3.12 19.18
N TYR A 42 -3.72 3.43 18.12
CA TYR A 42 -4.07 2.47 17.08
C TYR A 42 -3.18 2.64 15.85
N GLN A 43 -2.79 1.52 15.26
CA GLN A 43 -2.07 1.50 14.00
C GLN A 43 -3.07 1.74 12.86
N ILE A 44 -2.85 2.80 12.10
CA ILE A 44 -3.60 3.11 10.89
C ILE A 44 -2.95 2.44 9.67
N PRO A 45 -3.67 2.23 8.56
CA PRO A 45 -3.08 1.70 7.34
C PRO A 45 -2.00 2.66 6.82
N ALA A 46 -1.01 2.11 6.13
CA ALA A 46 0.03 2.89 5.48
C ALA A 46 -0.60 3.87 4.46
N GLN A 47 0.01 5.03 4.30
CA GLN A 47 -0.45 6.06 3.37
C GLN A 47 0.54 6.24 2.23
N ALA A 48 0.02 6.48 1.03
CA ALA A 48 0.78 6.94 -0.13
C ALA A 48 1.11 8.43 0.00
N PHE A 49 1.93 8.97 -0.91
CA PHE A 49 2.40 10.37 -0.80
C PHE A 49 1.27 11.40 -0.90
N ASN A 50 0.16 11.05 -1.57
CA ASN A 50 -1.04 11.88 -1.65
C ASN A 50 -1.97 11.73 -0.42
N GLY A 51 -1.59 10.93 0.59
CA GLY A 51 -2.40 10.68 1.79
C GLY A 51 -3.47 9.59 1.63
N GLU A 52 -3.65 8.99 0.46
CA GLU A 52 -4.54 7.83 0.30
C GLU A 52 -4.00 6.63 1.09
N PHE A 53 -4.91 5.91 1.76
CA PHE A 53 -4.55 4.64 2.39
C PHE A 53 -4.21 3.58 1.34
N ILE A 54 -3.10 2.90 1.56
CA ILE A 54 -2.60 1.87 0.66
C ILE A 54 -3.44 0.60 0.83
N LYS A 55 -3.83 0.04 -0.32
CA LYS A 55 -4.54 -1.23 -0.43
C LYS A 55 -3.88 -2.13 -1.47
N THR A 56 -3.94 -3.44 -1.29
CA THR A 56 -3.57 -4.43 -2.31
C THR A 56 -4.50 -4.37 -3.52
N GLU A 57 -4.18 -5.11 -4.59
CA GLU A 57 -5.06 -5.29 -5.76
C GLU A 57 -6.42 -5.90 -5.38
N ASN A 58 -6.47 -6.72 -4.33
CA ASN A 58 -7.70 -7.31 -3.80
C ASN A 58 -8.50 -6.34 -2.89
N GLY A 59 -7.97 -5.14 -2.63
CA GLY A 59 -8.62 -4.13 -1.81
C GLY A 59 -8.31 -4.21 -0.31
N ASP A 60 -7.42 -5.10 0.12
CA ASP A 60 -7.01 -5.23 1.52
C ASP A 60 -6.09 -4.09 1.94
N PHE A 61 -6.33 -3.49 3.10
CA PHE A 61 -5.47 -2.44 3.62
C PHE A 61 -4.07 -2.96 3.99
N VAL A 62 -3.05 -2.19 3.60
CA VAL A 62 -1.66 -2.48 3.88
C VAL A 62 -1.20 -1.67 5.10
N TYR A 63 -0.42 -2.31 5.96
CA TYR A 63 0.22 -1.71 7.12
C TYR A 63 1.74 -1.74 6.93
N GLU A 64 2.43 -0.69 7.38
CA GLU A 64 3.88 -0.61 7.36
C GLU A 64 4.42 -0.85 8.77
N THR A 65 5.43 -1.69 8.88
CA THR A 65 6.11 -2.07 10.11
C THR A 65 7.61 -2.06 9.92
N GLU A 66 8.35 -2.28 11.00
CA GLU A 66 9.81 -2.47 10.97
C GLU A 66 10.25 -3.65 10.07
N LYS A 67 9.35 -4.61 9.80
CA LYS A 67 9.63 -5.78 8.94
C LYS A 67 9.28 -5.53 7.46
N GLY A 68 8.71 -4.37 7.14
CA GLY A 68 8.16 -4.06 5.82
C GLY A 68 6.63 -4.00 5.84
N PHE A 69 6.01 -4.37 4.72
CA PHE A 69 4.56 -4.28 4.52
C PHE A 69 3.84 -5.56 4.94
N GLU A 70 2.68 -5.42 5.56
CA GLU A 70 1.84 -6.53 6.01
C GLU A 70 0.34 -6.26 5.80
N LEU A 71 -0.45 -7.33 5.84
CA LEU A 71 -1.90 -7.25 5.92
C LEU A 71 -2.38 -7.13 7.37
N ALA A 72 -3.68 -6.86 7.53
CA ALA A 72 -4.31 -6.74 8.84
C ALA A 72 -4.06 -7.95 9.76
N ASP A 73 -4.09 -9.16 9.20
CA ASP A 73 -3.87 -10.45 9.88
C ASP A 73 -2.40 -10.72 10.26
N GLY A 74 -1.48 -9.82 9.89
CA GLY A 74 -0.04 -9.97 10.12
C GLY A 74 0.69 -10.77 9.04
N THR A 75 0.01 -11.15 7.96
CA THR A 75 0.66 -11.73 6.78
C THR A 75 1.62 -10.71 6.18
N LEU A 76 2.92 -11.03 6.16
CA LEU A 76 3.92 -10.21 5.49
C LEU A 76 3.73 -10.30 3.98
N LEU A 77 3.76 -9.13 3.33
CA LEU A 77 3.84 -9.04 1.89
C LEU A 77 5.30 -9.20 1.50
N LEU A 78 5.60 -10.26 0.75
CA LEU A 78 6.94 -10.52 0.22
C LEU A 78 7.11 -9.85 -1.14
N ASP A 79 8.36 -9.57 -1.51
CA ASP A 79 8.74 -9.00 -2.81
C ASP A 79 7.90 -7.78 -3.19
N VAL A 80 7.69 -6.92 -2.19
CA VAL A 80 7.04 -5.63 -2.30
C VAL A 80 7.91 -4.53 -1.72
N LYS A 81 7.79 -3.35 -2.32
CA LYS A 81 8.40 -2.13 -1.80
C LYS A 81 7.51 -0.93 -2.02
N ARG A 82 7.95 0.22 -1.52
CA ARG A 82 7.27 1.48 -1.77
C ARG A 82 7.66 2.02 -3.14
N CYS A 83 6.67 2.33 -3.96
CA CYS A 83 6.87 2.95 -5.26
C CYS A 83 7.43 4.36 -5.11
N HIS A 84 8.55 4.66 -5.77
CA HIS A 84 9.16 5.99 -5.71
C HIS A 84 8.32 7.09 -6.36
N ASN A 85 7.44 6.76 -7.31
CA ASN A 85 6.63 7.74 -8.03
C ASN A 85 5.42 8.24 -7.22
N CYS A 86 4.67 7.35 -6.56
CA CYS A 86 3.41 7.73 -5.88
C CYS A 86 3.33 7.31 -4.41
N GLY A 87 4.29 6.53 -3.90
CA GLY A 87 4.32 6.08 -2.51
C GLY A 87 3.37 4.93 -2.19
N TYR A 88 2.64 4.39 -3.17
CA TYR A 88 1.87 3.15 -3.05
C TYR A 88 2.80 1.92 -3.08
N ILE A 89 2.29 0.70 -2.89
CA ILE A 89 3.13 -0.50 -3.03
C ILE A 89 3.41 -0.84 -4.50
N ALA A 90 4.63 -1.32 -4.76
CA ALA A 90 5.04 -1.97 -6.00
C ALA A 90 5.37 -3.43 -5.71
N VAL A 91 4.88 -4.34 -6.56
CA VAL A 91 5.01 -5.79 -6.43
C VAL A 91 5.97 -6.31 -7.49
N SER A 92 6.78 -7.31 -7.18
CA SER A 92 7.58 -8.01 -8.19
C SER A 92 6.66 -8.68 -9.21
N LYS A 93 6.89 -8.41 -10.50
CA LYS A 93 6.21 -9.01 -11.65
C LYS A 93 7.21 -9.27 -12.75
N GLU A 94 7.04 -10.42 -13.43
CA GLU A 94 7.71 -10.66 -14.70
C GLU A 94 7.06 -9.81 -15.79
N ILE A 95 7.88 -9.06 -16.53
CA ILE A 95 7.49 -8.33 -17.73
C ILE A 95 8.36 -8.80 -18.90
N ILE A 96 7.79 -8.78 -20.11
CA ILE A 96 8.54 -9.03 -21.33
C ILE A 96 9.00 -7.67 -21.88
N ASP A 97 10.31 -7.52 -22.08
CA ASP A 97 10.88 -6.31 -22.66
C ASP A 97 10.75 -6.25 -24.19
N GLU A 98 11.27 -5.18 -24.80
CA GLU A 98 11.22 -4.96 -26.25
C GLU A 98 12.04 -5.98 -27.06
N GLU A 99 13.00 -6.66 -26.40
CA GLU A 99 13.85 -7.70 -26.99
C GLU A 99 13.22 -9.10 -26.86
N GLN A 100 12.01 -9.20 -26.29
CA GLN A 100 11.31 -10.45 -25.95
C GLN A 100 11.98 -11.27 -24.84
N GLU A 101 12.76 -10.62 -23.97
CA GLU A 101 13.39 -11.26 -22.83
C GLU A 101 12.58 -11.02 -21.53
N PRO A 102 12.43 -12.04 -20.67
CA PRO A 102 11.74 -11.88 -19.39
C PRO A 102 12.59 -11.10 -18.39
N ARG A 103 11.97 -10.12 -17.73
CA ARG A 103 12.57 -9.28 -16.68
C ARG A 103 11.72 -9.35 -15.43
N GLU A 104 12.33 -9.55 -14.28
CA GLU A 104 11.66 -9.40 -12.99
C GLU A 104 11.77 -7.95 -12.54
N CYS A 105 10.64 -7.25 -12.43
CA CYS A 105 10.59 -5.82 -12.10
C CYS A 105 9.58 -5.53 -10.99
N TYR A 106 9.79 -4.45 -10.25
CA TYR A 106 8.77 -3.95 -9.34
C TYR A 106 7.81 -3.04 -10.09
N VAL A 107 6.53 -3.42 -10.11
CA VAL A 107 5.46 -2.68 -10.79
C VAL A 107 4.48 -2.13 -9.77
N CYS A 108 4.31 -0.81 -9.75
CA CYS A 108 3.35 -0.15 -8.88
C CYS A 108 1.91 -0.54 -9.21
N ILE A 109 1.18 -1.08 -8.25
CA ILE A 109 -0.21 -1.53 -8.44
C ILE A 109 -1.20 -0.38 -8.67
N LYS A 110 -0.80 0.87 -8.38
CA LYS A 110 -1.65 2.06 -8.53
C LYS A 110 -1.35 2.84 -9.79
N CYS A 111 -0.09 3.16 -10.06
CA CYS A 111 0.29 4.03 -11.17
C CYS A 111 0.99 3.32 -12.33
N GLY A 112 1.31 2.03 -12.20
CA GLY A 112 1.98 1.25 -13.24
C GLY A 112 3.47 1.57 -13.41
N TRP A 113 4.05 2.44 -12.59
CA TRP A 113 5.48 2.72 -12.61
C TRP A 113 6.30 1.45 -12.42
N ILE A 114 7.31 1.26 -13.28
CA ILE A 114 8.20 0.09 -13.31
C ILE A 114 9.58 0.52 -12.84
N GLU A 115 10.19 -0.24 -11.95
CA GLU A 115 11.52 0.07 -11.39
C GLU A 115 12.29 -1.19 -10.97
N GLU A 116 13.62 -1.07 -10.91
CA GLU A 116 14.55 -2.13 -10.49
C GLU A 116 14.31 -3.47 -11.20
N CYS A 117 14.32 -3.43 -12.54
CA CYS A 117 14.23 -4.62 -13.38
C CYS A 117 15.53 -5.44 -13.36
N THR A 118 15.40 -6.77 -13.27
CA THR A 118 16.52 -7.71 -13.31
C THR A 118 16.30 -8.77 -14.41
N PRO A 119 17.30 -9.03 -15.29
CA PRO A 119 18.53 -8.24 -15.43
C PRO A 119 18.22 -6.80 -15.86
N GLU A 120 19.12 -5.87 -15.57
CA GLU A 120 18.95 -4.46 -15.96
C GLU A 120 18.59 -4.35 -17.44
N ILE A 121 17.63 -3.47 -17.77
CA ILE A 121 17.31 -3.15 -19.15
C ILE A 121 18.49 -2.34 -19.67
N PRO A 122 19.16 -2.78 -20.75
CA PRO A 122 20.26 -2.00 -21.31
C PRO A 122 19.74 -0.62 -21.67
N GLU A 123 20.36 0.43 -21.13
CA GLU A 123 20.14 1.79 -21.62
C GLU A 123 20.54 1.78 -23.08
N ILE A 124 19.57 1.85 -23.99
CA ILE A 124 19.83 2.19 -25.39
C ILE A 124 20.39 3.61 -25.33
N GLY A 125 21.72 3.72 -25.37
CA GLY A 125 22.39 5.01 -25.39
C GLY A 125 21.77 5.87 -26.47
N GLU A 126 21.36 7.09 -26.10
CA GLU A 126 21.11 8.14 -27.09
C GLU A 126 22.37 8.24 -27.95
N GLY A 127 22.33 7.64 -29.14
CA GLY A 127 23.42 7.70 -30.09
C GLY A 127 23.63 9.14 -30.52
N ASP A 128 24.90 9.57 -30.46
CA ASP A 128 25.46 10.85 -30.93
C ASP A 128 24.84 11.38 -32.25
#